data_AF-A0A1H4YKT6-F1
#
_entry.id   AF-A0A1H4YKT6-F1
#
_cell.length_a   1.000
_cell.length_b   1.000
_cell.length_c   1.000
_cell.angle_alpha   90.00
_cell.angle_beta   90.00
_cell.angle_gamma   90.00
#
_symmetry.space_group_name_H-M   'P 1'
#
loop_
_entity.id
_entity.type
_entity.pdbx_description
1 polymer ?
#
loop_
_entity_poly.entity_id
_entity_poly.type
_entity_poly.pdbx_seq_one_letter_code
_entity_poly.pdbx_strand_id
1 'polypeptide(L)'
;MCRQSATVCLIKSPALESVAGLSLVERLRMLPDPRRRRGVRHPFVAVLLVAASAVIAGARSYAAIGQWSANAPQHALARLGARVTGTLGVRVAPSPATIRRVIALVCPGGLADLTGASPGGADSVAVDGKAARGSRHGQTPAAHLLAAMTGDGRTITQLRVPDKTNEITCFAALLKPYDLSGVTVTADALHTQRDHVCFLVEDKHAHFLLVVKANQPGLHRRL
;
A
#
# COMPACT_ATOMS: atom_id res chain seq x y z
N MET A 1 -10.42 -9.93 20.92
CA MET A 1 -10.98 -8.63 20.46
C MET A 1 -9.85 -7.61 20.29
N CYS A 2 -9.25 -7.55 19.11
CA CYS A 2 -8.42 -6.41 18.69
C CYS A 2 -9.31 -5.59 17.77
N ARG A 3 -10.09 -4.67 18.35
CA ARG A 3 -11.04 -3.78 17.67
C ARG A 3 -10.29 -2.62 16.99
N GLN A 4 -9.32 -2.93 16.13
CA GLN A 4 -9.06 -1.98 15.05
C GLN A 4 -10.04 -2.37 13.95
N SER A 5 -11.22 -1.77 14.08
CA SER A 5 -12.10 -1.49 12.95
C SER A 5 -11.21 -1.00 11.81
N ALA A 6 -11.63 -1.23 10.57
CA ALA A 6 -10.94 -0.77 9.38
C ALA A 6 -10.95 0.77 9.29
N THR A 7 -10.35 1.43 10.27
CA THR A 7 -9.88 2.79 10.21
C THR A 7 -8.89 2.77 9.07
N VAL A 8 -9.30 3.38 7.96
CA VAL A 8 -8.45 3.74 6.86
C VAL A 8 -7.18 4.31 7.48
N CYS A 9 -6.11 3.52 7.51
CA CYS A 9 -4.83 3.95 8.07
C CYS A 9 -4.15 4.73 6.94
N LEU A 10 -4.79 5.85 6.61
CA LEU A 10 -4.20 6.99 5.96
C LEU A 10 -3.19 7.52 6.97
N ILE A 11 -1.92 7.21 6.71
CA ILE A 11 -0.85 7.86 7.47
C ILE A 11 -0.67 9.30 6.97
N LYS A 12 -1.31 9.68 5.86
CA LYS A 12 -1.17 11.03 5.27
C LYS A 12 -2.43 11.90 5.33
N SER A 13 -2.30 12.98 6.08
CA SER A 13 -2.37 14.35 5.53
C SER A 13 -0.98 15.00 5.67
N PRO A 14 -0.74 16.17 5.07
CA PRO A 14 0.30 16.40 4.06
C PRO A 14 1.73 16.12 4.58
N ALA A 15 2.37 15.06 4.07
CA ALA A 15 3.71 14.69 4.51
C ALA A 15 4.64 14.27 3.38
N LEU A 16 4.21 14.26 2.10
CA LEU A 16 5.17 13.97 1.01
C LEU A 16 6.34 14.95 1.00
N GLU A 17 6.11 16.22 1.35
CA GLU A 17 7.15 17.23 1.51
C GLU A 17 8.08 16.92 2.69
N SER A 18 7.55 16.41 3.82
CA SER A 18 8.36 16.10 5.01
C SER A 18 9.18 14.83 4.90
N VAL A 19 8.92 13.98 3.89
CA VAL A 19 9.74 12.79 3.60
C VAL A 19 10.80 13.06 2.53
N ALA A 20 10.74 14.18 1.81
CA ALA A 20 11.72 14.54 0.79
C ALA A 20 13.14 14.57 1.38
N GLY A 21 14.07 13.82 0.78
CA GLY A 21 15.44 13.67 1.30
C GLY A 21 15.68 12.53 2.31
N LEU A 22 14.62 11.92 2.89
CA LEU A 22 14.79 10.76 3.76
C LEU A 22 15.10 9.48 2.98
N SER A 23 16.05 8.70 3.48
CA SER A 23 16.33 7.35 3.01
C SER A 23 15.13 6.42 3.26
N LEU A 24 14.98 5.37 2.46
CA LEU A 24 13.90 4.39 2.60
C LEU A 24 13.77 3.85 4.04
N VAL A 25 14.90 3.64 4.72
CA VAL A 25 14.92 3.15 6.11
C VAL A 25 14.27 4.15 7.06
N GLU A 26 14.56 5.44 6.91
CA GLU A 26 13.98 6.51 7.73
C GLU A 26 12.48 6.64 7.47
N ARG A 27 12.06 6.55 6.21
CA ARG A 27 10.63 6.54 5.87
C ARG A 27 9.91 5.38 6.56
N LEU A 28 10.44 4.17 6.44
CA LEU A 28 9.84 2.98 7.06
C LEU A 28 9.84 3.01 8.60
N ARG A 29 10.72 3.78 9.24
CA ARG A 29 10.69 3.98 10.71
C ARG A 29 9.49 4.81 11.17
N MET A 30 8.89 5.60 10.29
CA MET A 30 7.67 6.36 10.61
C MET A 30 6.43 5.46 10.71
N LEU A 31 6.49 4.24 10.18
CA LEU A 31 5.39 3.28 10.32
C LEU A 31 5.28 2.78 11.77
N PRO A 32 4.08 2.84 12.39
CA PRO A 32 3.87 2.24 13.69
C PRO A 32 4.01 0.71 13.58
N ASP A 33 4.82 0.11 14.46
CA ASP A 33 4.92 -1.35 14.54
C ASP A 33 3.61 -1.94 15.11
N PRO A 34 2.81 -2.67 14.31
CA PRO A 34 1.50 -3.16 14.74
C PRO A 34 1.60 -4.36 15.68
N ARG A 35 2.81 -4.88 15.93
CA ARG A 35 3.02 -6.05 16.79
C ARG A 35 2.91 -5.67 18.26
N ARG A 36 2.38 -6.60 19.06
CA ARG A 36 2.44 -6.48 20.54
C ARG A 36 3.90 -6.53 20.99
N ARG A 37 4.27 -5.72 21.98
CA ARG A 37 5.64 -5.63 22.53
C ARG A 37 6.21 -6.99 22.96
N ARG A 38 5.37 -7.88 23.50
CA ARG A 38 5.82 -9.21 23.96
C ARG A 38 6.18 -10.10 22.77
N GLY A 39 7.41 -10.60 22.75
CA GLY A 39 7.89 -11.56 21.74
C GLY A 39 8.41 -10.93 20.45
N VAL A 40 8.67 -9.62 20.42
CA VAL A 40 9.37 -8.97 19.31
C VAL A 40 10.85 -9.32 19.38
N ARG A 41 11.32 -10.17 18.46
CA ARG A 41 12.74 -10.55 18.33
C ARG A 41 13.46 -9.83 17.19
N HIS A 42 12.75 -9.54 16.10
CA HIS A 42 13.31 -8.92 14.90
C HIS A 42 12.85 -7.46 14.79
N PRO A 43 13.76 -6.51 14.52
CA PRO A 43 13.42 -5.12 14.24
C PRO A 43 12.38 -5.04 13.12
N PHE A 44 11.36 -4.20 13.32
CA PHE A 44 10.21 -4.11 12.40
C PHE A 44 10.64 -3.76 10.97
N VAL A 45 11.41 -2.68 10.83
CA VAL A 45 11.92 -2.20 9.54
C VAL A 45 12.80 -3.24 8.86
N ALA A 46 13.60 -3.99 9.62
CA ALA A 46 14.43 -5.06 9.06
C ALA A 46 13.60 -6.18 8.43
N VAL A 47 12.47 -6.56 9.04
CA VAL A 47 11.56 -7.55 8.44
C VAL A 47 10.97 -7.04 7.13
N LEU A 48 10.60 -5.76 7.05
CA LEU A 48 10.07 -5.14 5.83
C LEU A 48 11.12 -5.07 4.72
N LEU A 49 12.34 -4.64 5.04
CA LEU A 49 13.43 -4.54 4.08
C LEU A 49 13.87 -5.91 3.55
N VAL A 50 13.91 -6.94 4.41
CA VAL A 50 14.16 -8.34 3.99
C VAL A 50 13.08 -8.81 3.02
N ALA A 51 11.80 -8.56 3.34
CA ALA A 51 10.70 -8.94 2.45
C ALA A 51 10.75 -8.20 1.10
N ALA A 52 10.98 -6.87 1.13
CA ALA A 52 11.10 -6.07 -0.08
C ALA A 52 12.27 -6.53 -0.97
N SER A 53 13.42 -6.80 -0.36
CA SER A 53 14.61 -7.32 -1.09
C SER A 53 14.32 -8.66 -1.76
N ALA A 54 13.62 -9.57 -1.07
CA ALA A 54 13.20 -10.83 -1.66
C ALA A 54 12.24 -10.64 -2.84
N VAL A 55 11.26 -9.75 -2.72
CA VAL A 55 10.28 -9.46 -3.78
C VAL A 55 10.97 -8.85 -5.01
N ILE A 56 11.88 -7.90 -4.81
CA ILE A 56 12.68 -7.30 -5.89
C ILE A 56 13.57 -8.36 -6.56
N ALA A 57 14.10 -9.31 -5.77
CA ALA A 57 14.83 -10.48 -6.29
C ALA A 57 13.93 -11.54 -6.97
N GLY A 58 12.62 -11.27 -7.13
CA GLY A 58 11.69 -12.11 -7.87
C GLY A 58 10.85 -13.07 -7.02
N ALA A 59 10.90 -12.99 -5.68
CA ALA A 59 10.07 -13.83 -4.83
C ALA A 59 8.58 -13.46 -4.96
N ARG A 60 7.75 -14.40 -5.40
CA ARG A 60 6.30 -14.22 -5.66
C ARG A 60 5.40 -14.87 -4.61
N SER A 61 5.95 -15.41 -3.52
CA SER A 61 5.19 -16.06 -2.45
C SER A 61 5.86 -15.89 -1.10
N TYR A 62 5.11 -16.02 0.00
CA TYR A 62 5.69 -15.99 1.36
C TYR A 62 6.72 -17.10 1.60
N ALA A 63 6.54 -18.25 0.96
CA ALA A 63 7.51 -19.35 1.01
C ALA A 63 8.83 -18.94 0.32
N ALA A 64 8.75 -18.38 -0.88
CA ALA A 64 9.91 -17.89 -1.61
C ALA A 64 10.63 -16.75 -0.87
N ILE A 65 9.86 -15.81 -0.27
CA ILE A 65 10.43 -14.74 0.57
C ILE A 65 11.16 -15.34 1.77
N GLY A 66 10.57 -16.36 2.40
CA GLY A 66 11.17 -17.09 3.51
C GLY A 66 12.48 -17.80 3.13
N GLN A 67 12.50 -18.44 1.96
CA GLN A 67 13.70 -19.11 1.44
C GLN A 67 14.80 -18.10 1.09
N TRP A 68 14.46 -16.98 0.45
CA TRP A 68 15.40 -15.89 0.21
C TRP A 68 15.97 -15.33 1.52
N SER A 69 15.10 -15.10 2.52
CA SER A 69 15.49 -14.64 3.85
C SER A 69 16.49 -15.58 4.51
N ALA A 70 16.24 -16.89 4.47
CA ALA A 70 17.13 -17.90 5.05
C ALA A 70 18.50 -17.99 4.33
N ASN A 71 18.52 -17.75 3.02
CA ASN A 71 19.72 -17.85 2.19
C ASN A 71 20.46 -16.50 2.01
N ALA A 72 19.95 -15.42 2.59
CA ALA A 72 20.53 -14.09 2.44
C ALA A 72 21.93 -14.06 3.08
N PRO A 73 22.95 -13.55 2.37
CA PRO A 73 24.30 -13.49 2.91
C PRO A 73 24.37 -12.52 4.10
N GLN A 74 25.30 -12.76 5.02
CA GLN A 74 25.42 -12.01 6.28
C GLN A 74 25.59 -10.49 6.07
N HIS A 75 26.34 -10.07 5.04
CA HIS A 75 26.50 -8.66 4.71
C HIS A 75 25.19 -8.01 4.25
N ALA A 76 24.34 -8.73 3.52
CA ALA A 76 23.02 -8.23 3.12
C ALA A 76 22.11 -8.09 4.35
N LEU A 77 22.06 -9.12 5.20
CA LEU A 77 21.31 -9.06 6.46
C LEU A 77 21.78 -7.92 7.37
N ALA A 78 23.08 -7.63 7.40
CA ALA A 78 23.64 -6.50 8.15
C ALA A 78 23.14 -5.15 7.59
N ARG A 79 23.18 -4.95 6.27
CA ARG A 79 22.67 -3.73 5.60
C ARG A 79 21.16 -3.54 5.80
N LEU A 80 20.41 -4.64 5.86
CA LEU A 80 18.97 -4.64 6.12
C LEU A 80 18.61 -4.48 7.60
N GLY A 81 19.60 -4.41 8.50
CA GLY A 81 19.40 -4.21 9.93
C GLY A 81 18.87 -5.44 10.68
N ALA A 82 19.14 -6.65 10.18
CA ALA A 82 18.75 -7.88 10.85
C ALA A 82 19.38 -7.98 12.25
N ARG A 83 18.65 -8.60 13.18
CA ARG A 83 19.11 -8.77 14.57
C ARG A 83 20.40 -9.59 14.63
N VAL A 84 21.24 -9.29 15.61
CA VAL A 84 22.46 -10.04 15.91
C VAL A 84 22.19 -11.05 17.04
N THR A 85 22.89 -12.18 17.04
CA THR A 85 22.82 -13.18 18.12
C THR A 85 24.19 -13.78 18.41
N GLY A 86 24.43 -14.13 19.67
CA GLY A 86 25.64 -14.81 20.11
C GLY A 86 26.89 -13.92 20.10
N THR A 87 28.00 -14.48 20.57
CA THR A 87 29.31 -13.81 20.66
C THR A 87 29.96 -13.55 19.30
N LEU A 88 29.66 -14.40 18.31
CA LEU A 88 30.19 -14.30 16.94
C LEU A 88 29.50 -13.23 16.08
N GLY A 89 28.51 -12.51 16.62
CA GLY A 89 27.89 -11.39 15.90
C GLY A 89 27.04 -11.79 14.68
N VAL A 90 26.54 -13.04 14.64
CA VAL A 90 25.80 -13.56 13.48
C VAL A 90 24.45 -12.88 13.33
N ARG A 91 24.14 -12.44 12.10
CA ARG A 91 22.84 -11.87 11.73
C ARG A 91 21.82 -12.99 11.55
N VAL A 92 20.68 -12.85 12.21
CA VAL A 92 19.59 -13.83 12.15
C VAL A 92 18.45 -13.30 11.29
N ALA A 93 18.22 -14.00 10.19
CA ALA A 93 17.11 -13.73 9.28
C ALA A 93 15.75 -14.00 9.95
N PRO A 94 14.70 -13.21 9.64
CA PRO A 94 13.35 -13.50 10.10
C PRO A 94 12.79 -14.76 9.42
N SER A 95 12.07 -15.56 10.20
CA SER A 95 11.41 -16.77 9.68
C SER A 95 10.24 -16.43 8.74
N PRO A 96 9.83 -17.34 7.83
CA PRO A 96 8.68 -17.14 6.95
C PRO A 96 7.40 -16.76 7.72
N ALA A 97 7.18 -17.38 8.89
CA ALA A 97 6.06 -17.07 9.78
C ALA A 97 6.13 -15.65 10.35
N THR A 98 7.33 -15.18 10.71
CA THR A 98 7.55 -13.80 11.20
C THR A 98 7.26 -12.79 10.09
N ILE A 99 7.77 -13.03 8.89
CA ILE A 99 7.58 -12.18 7.72
C ILE A 99 6.09 -12.07 7.38
N ARG A 100 5.41 -13.22 7.22
CA ARG A 100 3.97 -13.26 6.91
C ARG A 100 3.14 -12.52 7.95
N ARG A 101 3.42 -12.74 9.24
CA ARG A 101 2.71 -12.08 10.35
C ARG A 101 2.90 -10.56 10.32
N VAL A 102 4.12 -10.08 10.06
CA VAL A 102 4.40 -8.64 9.97
C VAL A 102 3.66 -8.05 8.77
N ILE A 103 3.83 -8.60 7.57
CA ILE A 103 3.22 -8.08 6.35
C ILE A 103 1.69 -8.06 6.45
N ALA A 104 1.08 -9.09 7.03
CA ALA A 104 -0.38 -9.16 7.20
C ALA A 104 -0.94 -8.13 8.19
N LEU A 105 -0.11 -7.62 9.11
CA LEU A 105 -0.52 -6.63 10.11
C LEU A 105 -0.22 -5.18 9.67
N VAL A 106 0.76 -4.99 8.80
CA VAL A 106 1.14 -3.64 8.33
C VAL A 106 0.02 -3.06 7.49
N CYS A 107 -0.27 -1.77 7.72
CA CYS A 107 -1.21 -1.06 6.88
C CYS A 107 -0.63 -0.91 5.46
N PRO A 108 -1.35 -1.36 4.42
CA PRO A 108 -0.90 -1.19 3.04
C PRO A 108 -0.84 0.29 2.63
N GLY A 109 -1.76 1.12 3.13
CA GLY A 109 -1.80 2.55 2.85
C GLY A 109 -0.67 3.32 3.48
N GLY A 110 -0.41 3.12 4.77
CA GLY A 110 0.78 3.69 5.40
C GLY A 110 2.09 3.34 4.70
N LEU A 111 2.24 2.09 4.27
CA LEU A 111 3.43 1.66 3.54
C LEU A 111 3.53 2.34 2.17
N ALA A 112 2.43 2.40 1.41
CA ALA A 112 2.40 3.05 0.11
C ALA A 112 2.58 4.56 0.22
N ASP A 113 1.98 5.21 1.21
CA ASP A 113 2.17 6.62 1.49
C ASP A 113 3.66 6.95 1.69
N LEU A 114 4.42 6.13 2.42
CA LEU A 114 5.83 6.42 2.72
C LEU A 114 6.78 6.05 1.57
N THR A 115 6.40 5.10 0.72
CA THR A 115 7.27 4.57 -0.35
C THR A 115 6.82 4.97 -1.76
N GLY A 116 5.62 5.52 -1.88
CA GLY A 116 4.95 5.84 -3.13
C GLY A 116 5.44 7.14 -3.76
N ALA A 117 5.10 7.28 -5.03
CA ALA A 117 5.42 8.46 -5.83
C ALA A 117 4.55 9.67 -5.42
N SER A 118 5.06 10.86 -5.70
CA SER A 118 4.22 12.06 -5.69
C SER A 118 3.37 12.09 -6.97
N PRO A 119 2.09 12.49 -6.90
CA PRO A 119 1.32 12.78 -8.10
C PRO A 119 1.73 14.11 -8.75
N GLY A 120 2.47 14.97 -8.04
CA GLY A 120 2.96 16.25 -8.59
C GLY A 120 3.85 16.03 -9.81
N GLY A 121 3.44 16.59 -10.96
CA GLY A 121 4.10 16.43 -12.25
C GLY A 121 3.66 15.19 -13.06
N ALA A 122 2.65 14.44 -12.61
CA ALA A 122 2.03 13.39 -13.41
C ALA A 122 0.86 13.96 -14.24
N ASP A 123 0.80 13.61 -15.53
CA ASP A 123 -0.32 14.00 -16.39
C ASP A 123 -1.62 13.27 -16.04
N SER A 124 -1.48 12.03 -15.54
CA SER A 124 -2.61 11.18 -15.22
C SER A 124 -2.38 10.28 -14.00
N VAL A 125 -3.50 10.00 -13.32
CA VAL A 125 -3.58 9.09 -12.18
C VAL A 125 -4.69 8.08 -12.41
N ALA A 126 -4.35 6.80 -12.42
CA ALA A 126 -5.28 5.70 -12.49
C ALA A 126 -5.66 5.22 -11.08
N VAL A 127 -6.97 5.08 -10.83
CA VAL A 127 -7.53 4.50 -9.61
C VAL A 127 -8.19 3.17 -9.94
N ASP A 128 -7.75 2.11 -9.26
CA ASP A 128 -8.20 0.75 -9.55
C ASP A 128 -8.32 -0.11 -8.28
N GLY A 129 -9.37 -0.93 -8.23
CA GLY A 129 -9.64 -1.89 -7.17
C GLY A 129 -9.03 -3.26 -7.48
N LYS A 130 -8.16 -3.77 -6.62
CA LYS A 130 -7.42 -5.03 -6.81
C LYS A 130 -7.63 -5.99 -5.65
N ALA A 131 -7.90 -7.25 -5.97
CA ALA A 131 -7.84 -8.34 -5.00
C ALA A 131 -6.40 -8.85 -4.87
N ALA A 132 -5.82 -8.74 -3.66
CA ALA A 132 -4.45 -9.18 -3.40
C ALA A 132 -4.33 -10.70 -3.54
N ARG A 133 -3.57 -11.17 -4.54
CA ARG A 133 -3.36 -12.59 -4.81
C ARG A 133 -2.75 -13.29 -3.59
N GLY A 134 -3.28 -14.46 -3.23
CA GLY A 134 -2.77 -15.28 -2.12
C GLY A 134 -3.09 -14.75 -0.72
N SER A 135 -3.94 -13.73 -0.58
CA SER A 135 -4.35 -13.17 0.72
C SER A 135 -5.55 -13.89 1.35
N ARG A 136 -6.31 -14.68 0.58
CA ARG A 136 -7.45 -15.47 1.09
C ARG A 136 -6.96 -16.49 2.13
N HIS A 137 -7.64 -16.56 3.27
CA HIS A 137 -7.29 -17.52 4.33
C HIS A 137 -8.53 -18.12 4.98
N GLY A 138 -8.75 -19.42 4.75
CA GLY A 138 -9.97 -20.09 5.22
C GLY A 138 -11.22 -19.39 4.67
N GLN A 139 -12.09 -18.94 5.59
CA GLN A 139 -13.30 -18.19 5.27
C GLN A 139 -13.08 -16.68 5.11
N THR A 140 -11.87 -16.17 5.39
CA THR A 140 -11.56 -14.75 5.19
C THR A 140 -11.36 -14.48 3.69
N PRO A 141 -12.15 -13.57 3.09
CA PRO A 141 -12.01 -13.24 1.67
C PRO A 141 -10.63 -12.65 1.36
N ALA A 142 -10.30 -12.59 0.07
CA ALA A 142 -9.08 -11.91 -0.36
C ALA A 142 -9.13 -10.42 0.06
N ALA A 143 -7.98 -9.85 0.41
CA ALA A 143 -7.90 -8.44 0.72
C ALA A 143 -8.14 -7.62 -0.56
N HIS A 144 -9.18 -6.79 -0.54
CA HIS A 144 -9.47 -5.82 -1.59
C HIS A 144 -8.73 -4.51 -1.28
N LEU A 145 -7.98 -4.01 -2.25
CA LEU A 145 -7.17 -2.81 -2.16
C LEU A 145 -7.55 -1.85 -3.28
N LEU A 146 -7.89 -0.61 -2.96
CA LEU A 146 -8.03 0.46 -3.94
C LEU A 146 -6.69 1.19 -4.05
N ALA A 147 -6.09 1.24 -5.24
CA ALA A 147 -4.78 1.85 -5.46
C ALA A 147 -4.85 3.04 -6.41
N ALA A 148 -4.06 4.07 -6.14
CA ALA A 148 -3.80 5.18 -7.05
C ALA A 148 -2.40 5.02 -7.63
N MET A 149 -2.29 5.08 -8.95
CA MET A 149 -1.05 4.87 -9.69
C MET A 149 -0.90 5.98 -10.73
N THR A 150 0.33 6.43 -10.94
CA THR A 150 0.68 7.34 -12.03
C THR A 150 0.63 6.60 -13.39
N GLY A 151 0.55 7.36 -14.48
CA GLY A 151 0.52 6.79 -15.84
C GLY A 151 1.75 5.94 -16.23
N ASP A 152 2.91 6.15 -15.60
CA ASP A 152 4.12 5.34 -15.78
C ASP A 152 4.16 4.09 -14.87
N GLY A 153 3.08 3.83 -14.13
CA GLY A 153 2.90 2.63 -13.33
C GLY A 153 3.43 2.70 -11.90
N ARG A 154 3.86 3.88 -11.40
CA ARG A 154 4.30 4.03 -10.02
C ARG A 154 3.10 4.21 -9.08
N THR A 155 3.03 3.41 -8.02
CA THR A 155 2.01 3.56 -6.98
C THR A 155 2.22 4.85 -6.21
N ILE A 156 1.16 5.66 -6.11
CA ILE A 156 1.11 6.87 -5.28
C ILE A 156 0.70 6.47 -3.86
N THR A 157 -0.42 5.77 -3.75
CA THR A 157 -0.95 5.25 -2.49
C THR A 157 -1.90 4.09 -2.73
N GLN A 158 -2.32 3.41 -1.67
CA GLN A 158 -3.34 2.37 -1.72
C GLN A 158 -4.12 2.33 -0.40
N LEU A 159 -5.36 1.86 -0.43
CA LEU A 159 -6.18 1.69 0.76
C LEU A 159 -6.81 0.31 0.75
N ARG A 160 -6.84 -0.33 1.92
CA ARG A 160 -7.61 -1.56 2.08
C ARG A 160 -9.09 -1.20 2.20
N VAL A 161 -9.91 -1.76 1.31
CA VAL A 161 -11.35 -1.61 1.33
C VAL A 161 -11.92 -2.51 2.43
N PRO A 162 -12.63 -1.96 3.43
CA PRO A 162 -13.27 -2.75 4.49
C PRO A 162 -14.37 -3.67 3.94
N ASP A 163 -14.56 -4.84 4.55
CA ASP A 163 -15.54 -5.85 4.12
C ASP A 163 -17.01 -5.36 4.12
N LYS A 164 -17.31 -4.24 4.80
CA LYS A 164 -18.65 -3.63 4.91
C LYS A 164 -18.80 -2.29 4.19
N THR A 165 -17.75 -1.85 3.49
CA THR A 165 -17.71 -0.54 2.83
C THR A 165 -17.59 -0.75 1.33
N ASN A 166 -18.12 0.17 0.55
CA ASN A 166 -17.97 0.14 -0.90
C ASN A 166 -16.72 0.92 -1.33
N GLU A 167 -16.17 0.54 -2.48
CA GLU A 167 -15.00 1.21 -3.08
C GLU A 167 -15.25 2.70 -3.36
N ILE A 168 -16.53 3.07 -3.54
CA ILE A 168 -17.02 4.44 -3.72
C ILE A 168 -16.58 5.33 -2.55
N THR A 169 -16.78 4.91 -1.30
CA THR A 169 -16.37 5.73 -0.13
C THR A 169 -14.85 5.82 -0.01
N CYS A 170 -14.12 4.79 -0.47
CA CYS A 170 -12.66 4.76 -0.41
C CYS A 170 -12.02 5.66 -1.48
N PHE A 171 -12.71 5.94 -2.59
CA PHE A 171 -12.18 6.74 -3.70
C PHE A 171 -11.78 8.16 -3.27
N ALA A 172 -12.71 8.91 -2.68
CA ALA A 172 -12.41 10.26 -2.21
C ALA A 172 -11.35 10.25 -1.10
N ALA A 173 -11.42 9.27 -0.18
CA ALA A 173 -10.45 9.14 0.92
C ALA A 173 -9.02 8.88 0.42
N LEU A 174 -8.86 8.10 -0.65
CA LEU A 174 -7.57 7.80 -1.29
C LEU A 174 -6.92 9.06 -1.88
N LEU A 175 -7.72 9.92 -2.52
CA LEU A 175 -7.24 11.07 -3.28
C LEU A 175 -7.22 12.37 -2.47
N LYS A 176 -8.00 12.47 -1.39
CA LYS A 176 -8.12 13.66 -0.55
C LYS A 176 -6.78 14.25 -0.09
N PRO A 177 -5.75 13.46 0.30
CA PRO A 177 -4.48 14.02 0.77
C PRO A 177 -3.60 14.63 -0.32
N TYR A 178 -3.92 14.41 -1.60
CA TYR A 178 -3.07 14.76 -2.73
C TYR A 178 -3.61 15.98 -3.47
N ASP A 179 -2.70 16.83 -3.95
CA ASP A 179 -3.01 17.84 -4.95
C ASP A 179 -3.06 17.16 -6.32
N LEU A 180 -4.17 17.39 -7.03
CA LEU A 180 -4.47 16.80 -8.33
C LEU A 180 -4.88 17.88 -9.34
N SER A 181 -4.58 19.15 -9.05
CA SER A 181 -4.93 20.27 -9.92
C SER A 181 -4.36 20.06 -11.32
N GLY A 182 -5.23 20.06 -12.34
CA GLY A 182 -4.87 19.81 -13.74
C GLY A 182 -4.52 18.35 -14.10
N VAL A 183 -4.52 17.43 -13.13
CA VAL A 183 -4.24 15.99 -13.36
C VAL A 183 -5.48 15.31 -13.91
N THR A 184 -5.33 14.40 -14.88
CA THR A 184 -6.44 13.57 -15.36
C THR A 184 -6.56 12.29 -14.55
N VAL A 185 -7.67 12.14 -13.81
CA VAL A 185 -7.96 10.92 -13.05
C VAL A 185 -8.76 9.94 -13.91
N THR A 186 -8.22 8.73 -14.08
CA THR A 186 -8.92 7.63 -14.75
C THR A 186 -9.34 6.59 -13.72
N ALA A 187 -10.54 6.04 -13.86
CA ALA A 187 -10.99 4.96 -13.00
C ALA A 187 -11.96 4.04 -13.75
N ASP A 188 -12.23 2.89 -13.15
CA ASP A 188 -13.15 1.91 -13.72
C ASP A 188 -14.59 2.44 -13.84
N ALA A 189 -15.44 1.65 -14.49
CA ALA A 189 -16.82 2.03 -14.70
C ALA A 189 -17.61 2.20 -13.39
N LEU A 190 -17.29 1.40 -12.36
CA LEU A 190 -17.97 1.45 -11.05
C LEU A 190 -17.85 2.84 -10.42
N HIS A 191 -16.71 3.50 -10.64
CA HIS A 191 -16.43 4.85 -10.17
C HIS A 191 -17.10 5.98 -10.97
N THR A 192 -17.83 5.68 -12.05
CA THR A 192 -18.64 6.65 -12.79
C THR A 192 -19.86 7.06 -11.94
N GLN A 193 -19.62 7.90 -10.94
CA GLN A 193 -20.60 8.41 -9.97
C GLN A 193 -20.54 9.94 -9.97
N ARG A 194 -21.70 10.60 -9.82
CA ARG A 194 -21.77 12.06 -9.81
C ARG A 194 -20.90 12.65 -8.69
N ASP A 195 -20.99 12.11 -7.49
CA ASP A 195 -20.25 12.60 -6.33
C ASP A 195 -18.73 12.50 -6.52
N HIS A 196 -18.22 11.46 -7.20
CA HIS A 196 -16.81 11.36 -7.52
C HIS A 196 -16.37 12.43 -8.51
N VAL A 197 -17.18 12.67 -9.54
CA VAL A 197 -16.88 13.70 -10.55
C VAL A 197 -16.93 15.10 -9.93
N CYS A 198 -17.93 15.40 -9.11
CA CYS A 198 -18.00 16.65 -8.35
C CYS A 198 -16.77 16.82 -7.47
N PHE A 199 -16.39 15.80 -6.69
CA PHE A 199 -15.16 15.84 -5.88
C PHE A 199 -13.89 16.10 -6.73
N LEU A 200 -13.76 15.45 -7.90
CA LEU A 200 -12.60 15.64 -8.77
C LEU A 200 -12.55 17.05 -9.38
N VAL A 201 -13.67 17.59 -9.83
CA VAL A 201 -13.71 18.88 -10.53
C VAL A 201 -13.75 20.06 -9.55
N GLU A 202 -14.63 19.99 -8.55
CA GLU A 202 -14.92 21.09 -7.64
C GLU A 202 -13.87 21.19 -6.53
N ASP A 203 -13.54 20.08 -5.86
CA ASP A 203 -12.62 20.10 -4.70
C ASP A 203 -11.15 19.94 -5.12
N LYS A 204 -10.89 19.23 -6.22
CA LYS A 204 -9.53 18.86 -6.67
C LYS A 204 -9.05 19.59 -7.90
N HIS A 205 -9.93 20.31 -8.61
CA HIS A 205 -9.60 20.98 -9.87
C HIS A 205 -8.90 20.05 -10.87
N ALA A 206 -9.29 18.77 -10.85
CA ALA A 206 -8.75 17.69 -11.67
C ALA A 206 -9.66 17.44 -12.87
N HIS A 207 -9.09 16.85 -13.93
CA HIS A 207 -9.84 16.30 -15.04
C HIS A 207 -10.19 14.83 -14.77
N PHE A 208 -11.14 14.27 -15.51
CA PHE A 208 -11.53 12.87 -15.35
C PHE A 208 -11.77 12.18 -16.69
N LEU A 209 -11.46 10.89 -16.74
CA LEU A 209 -11.86 9.99 -17.82
C LEU A 209 -12.41 8.72 -17.18
N LEU A 210 -13.73 8.59 -17.20
CA LEU A 210 -14.47 7.49 -16.59
C LEU A 210 -15.28 6.76 -17.65
N VAL A 211 -15.26 5.42 -17.60
CA VAL A 211 -15.93 4.59 -18.60
C VAL A 211 -17.38 4.36 -18.20
N VAL A 212 -18.32 4.85 -19.01
CA VAL A 212 -19.75 4.58 -18.80
C VAL A 212 -20.07 3.15 -19.25
N LYS A 213 -20.68 2.36 -18.37
CA LYS A 213 -21.26 1.03 -18.70
C LYS A 213 -22.71 0.95 -18.23
N ALA A 214 -23.28 -0.25 -18.20
CA ALA A 214 -24.62 -0.54 -17.72
C ALA A 214 -24.90 -0.11 -16.26
N ASN A 215 -23.87 0.22 -15.47
CA ASN A 215 -24.02 0.81 -14.14
C ASN A 215 -24.60 2.23 -14.16
N GLN A 216 -24.61 2.90 -15.31
CA GLN A 216 -25.27 4.18 -15.54
C GLN A 216 -26.25 4.05 -16.72
N PRO A 217 -27.38 3.33 -16.56
CA PRO A 217 -28.22 2.90 -17.67
C PRO A 217 -28.89 4.06 -18.42
N GLY A 218 -29.10 5.20 -17.77
CA GLY A 218 -29.60 6.40 -18.42
C GLY A 218 -28.57 7.05 -19.36
N LEU A 219 -27.31 7.13 -18.92
CA LEU A 219 -26.22 7.70 -19.70
C LEU A 219 -25.75 6.74 -20.80
N HIS A 220 -25.62 5.46 -20.48
CA HIS A 220 -25.20 4.43 -21.43
C HIS A 220 -26.16 4.26 -22.61
N ARG A 221 -27.46 4.51 -22.43
CA ARG A 221 -28.42 4.49 -23.55
C ARG A 221 -28.32 5.70 -24.49
N ARG A 222 -27.61 6.76 -24.08
CA ARG A 222 -27.51 8.03 -24.80
C ARG A 222 -26.16 8.22 -25.51
N LEU A 223 -25.20 7.34 -25.25
CA LEU A 223 -23.90 7.26 -25.91
C LEU A 223 -23.97 6.19 -27.00
#